data_AF-A0A7S1RYJ3-F1
#
_entry.id   AF-A0A7S1RYJ3-F1
#
_cell.length_a   1.000
_cell.length_b   1.000
_cell.length_c   1.000
_cell.angle_alpha   90.00
_cell.angle_beta   90.00
_cell.angle_gamma   90.00
#
_symmetry.space_group_name_H-M   'P 1'
#
loop_
_entity.id
_entity.type
_entity.pdbx_description
1 polymer ?
#
loop_
_entity_poly.entity_id
_entity_poly.type
_entity_poly.pdbx_seq_one_letter_code
_entity_poly.pdbx_strand_id
1 'polypeptide(L)'
;DLGFRDWLEALAPSGELLKYLPVMEESYDTVSQVAKTYALASNTEKSALDEQFFDDVGVACPEHKQIFRRWFEDPHASGRTASEDAAPGGPAAAASQLAEGAAPEAPPRPAQ
;
A
#
# COMPACT_ATOMS: atom_id res chain seq x y z
N ASP A 1 -17.81 -5.98 6.85
CA ASP A 1 -16.98 -4.96 7.52
C ASP A 1 -16.30 -5.55 8.73
N LEU A 2 -14.99 -5.30 8.88
CA LEU A 2 -14.29 -5.49 10.14
C LEU A 2 -14.75 -4.39 11.12
N GLY A 3 -15.16 -4.76 12.32
CA GLY A 3 -15.42 -3.80 13.39
C GLY A 3 -14.11 -3.18 13.91
N PHE A 4 -14.18 -2.01 14.55
CA PHE A 4 -12.99 -1.35 15.12
C PHE A 4 -12.21 -2.25 16.07
N ARG A 5 -12.92 -3.02 16.89
CA ARG A 5 -12.30 -3.99 17.79
C ARG A 5 -11.45 -5.02 17.04
N ASP A 6 -12.05 -5.69 16.06
CA ASP A 6 -11.40 -6.73 15.26
C ASP A 6 -10.20 -6.16 14.51
N TRP A 7 -10.34 -4.95 13.97
CA TRP A 7 -9.24 -4.23 13.33
C TRP A 7 -8.10 -3.88 14.28
N LEU A 8 -8.37 -3.36 15.47
CA LEU A 8 -7.34 -3.03 16.46
C LEU A 8 -6.65 -4.29 17.02
N GLU A 9 -7.38 -5.40 17.19
CA GLU A 9 -6.81 -6.70 17.57
C GLU A 9 -5.94 -7.28 16.45
N ALA A 10 -6.32 -7.09 15.17
CA ALA A 10 -5.51 -7.49 14.02
C ALA A 10 -4.22 -6.64 13.88
N LEU A 11 -4.30 -5.35 14.21
CA LEU A 11 -3.16 -4.43 14.20
C LEU A 11 -2.17 -4.70 15.34
N ALA A 12 -2.69 -4.85 16.55
CA ALA A 12 -1.91 -5.07 17.76
C ALA A 12 -2.59 -6.16 18.62
N PRO A 13 -2.22 -7.44 18.44
CA PRO A 13 -2.77 -8.54 19.24
C PRO A 13 -2.42 -8.42 20.73
N SER A 14 -1.42 -7.58 21.07
CA SER A 14 -1.10 -7.19 22.45
C SER A 14 -2.22 -6.40 23.15
N GLY A 15 -3.20 -5.88 22.40
CA GLY A 15 -4.32 -5.10 22.92
C GLY A 15 -3.99 -3.64 23.26
N GLU A 16 -2.78 -3.18 22.92
CA GLU A 16 -2.33 -1.81 23.22
C GLU A 16 -3.16 -0.75 22.50
N LEU A 17 -3.75 -1.09 21.35
CA LEU A 17 -4.59 -0.21 20.56
C LEU A 17 -6.05 -0.18 21.02
N LEU A 18 -6.50 -1.16 21.82
CA LEU A 18 -7.89 -1.23 22.30
C LEU A 18 -8.28 -0.04 23.18
N LYS A 19 -7.29 0.66 23.76
CA LYS A 19 -7.56 1.90 24.53
C LYS A 19 -8.13 3.04 23.67
N TYR A 20 -7.91 3.01 22.36
CA TYR A 20 -8.41 4.02 21.41
C TYR A 20 -9.75 3.63 20.80
N LEU A 21 -10.23 2.40 21.05
CA LEU A 21 -11.51 1.90 20.57
C LEU A 21 -12.70 2.83 20.89
N PRO A 22 -12.91 3.30 22.13
CA PRO A 22 -14.05 4.18 22.42
C PRO A 22 -13.97 5.50 21.65
N VAL A 23 -12.79 6.11 21.56
CA VAL A 23 -12.57 7.35 20.78
C VAL A 23 -12.87 7.11 19.30
N MET A 24 -12.48 5.97 18.76
CA MET A 24 -12.74 5.62 17.37
C MET A 24 -14.23 5.39 17.10
N GLU A 25 -14.94 4.68 17.97
CA GLU A 25 -16.38 4.43 17.83
C GLU A 25 -17.23 5.70 18.02
N GLU A 26 -16.78 6.65 18.83
CA GLU A 26 -17.44 7.96 18.99
C GLU A 26 -17.19 8.89 17.80
N SER A 27 -16.03 8.77 17.14
CA SER A 27 -15.59 9.67 16.07
C SER A 27 -15.91 9.16 14.67
N TYR A 28 -16.02 7.84 14.49
CA TYR A 28 -16.16 7.19 13.19
C TYR A 28 -17.12 6.01 13.24
N ASP A 29 -17.88 5.80 12.15
CA ASP A 29 -18.81 4.68 12.04
C ASP A 29 -18.14 3.38 11.57
N THR A 30 -17.09 3.46 10.74
CA THR A 30 -16.42 2.28 10.17
C THR A 30 -14.92 2.48 9.91
N VAL A 31 -14.16 1.38 9.96
CA VAL A 31 -12.73 1.35 9.57
C VAL A 31 -12.54 1.78 8.11
N SER A 32 -13.49 1.45 7.24
CA SER A 32 -13.47 1.84 5.83
C SER A 32 -13.58 3.35 5.64
N GLN A 33 -14.34 4.06 6.49
CA GLN A 33 -14.41 5.52 6.49
C GLN A 33 -13.07 6.12 6.88
N VAL A 34 -12.46 5.63 7.96
CA VAL A 34 -11.12 6.07 8.40
C VAL A 34 -10.10 5.86 7.29
N ALA A 35 -10.09 4.67 6.70
CA ALA A 35 -9.15 4.34 5.63
C ALA A 35 -9.33 5.24 4.40
N LYS A 36 -10.57 5.62 4.04
CA LYS A 36 -10.82 6.51 2.89
C LYS A 36 -10.50 7.97 3.19
N THR A 37 -10.74 8.44 4.41
CA THR A 37 -10.50 9.83 4.80
C THR A 37 -9.01 10.12 4.95
N TYR A 38 -8.25 9.18 5.51
CA TYR A 38 -6.85 9.40 5.88
C TYR A 38 -5.83 8.64 5.03
N ALA A 39 -6.24 7.75 4.11
CA ALA A 39 -5.31 7.20 3.14
C ALA A 39 -4.98 8.26 2.08
N LEU A 40 -3.76 8.76 2.14
CA LEU A 40 -3.20 9.60 1.10
C LEU A 40 -2.90 8.71 -0.11
N ALA A 41 -3.64 8.96 -1.19
CA ALA A 41 -3.34 8.39 -2.51
C ALA A 41 -2.01 8.96 -2.97
N SER A 42 -0.92 8.27 -2.66
CA SER A 42 0.40 8.61 -3.16
C SER A 42 0.52 8.14 -4.61
N ASN A 43 1.23 8.91 -5.44
CA ASN A 43 1.56 8.51 -6.82
C ASN A 43 2.55 7.32 -6.87
N THR A 44 3.09 6.92 -5.72
CA THR A 44 3.85 5.67 -5.56
C THR A 44 2.92 4.61 -4.98
N GLU A 45 3.12 3.33 -5.30
CA GLU A 45 2.28 2.17 -4.93
C GLU A 45 2.01 1.99 -3.41
N LYS A 46 2.54 2.89 -2.57
CA LYS A 46 2.32 2.91 -1.13
C LYS A 46 1.36 4.05 -0.77
N SER A 47 0.17 3.69 -0.31
CA SER A 47 -0.72 4.63 0.36
C SER A 47 -0.07 5.07 1.68
N ALA A 48 0.12 6.37 1.86
CA ALA A 48 0.61 6.92 3.13
C ALA A 48 -0.59 7.22 4.05
N LEU A 49 -0.38 7.16 5.36
CA LEU A 49 -1.37 7.57 6.35
C LEU A 49 -1.15 9.04 6.71
N ASP A 50 -2.21 9.84 6.62
CA ASP A 50 -2.18 11.25 7.03
C ASP A 50 -1.89 11.40 8.54
N GLU A 51 -1.04 12.36 8.90
CA GLU A 51 -0.67 12.58 10.29
C GLU A 51 -1.82 13.17 11.12
N GLN A 52 -2.83 13.80 10.50
CA GLN A 52 -4.05 14.25 11.17
C GLN A 52 -4.78 13.11 11.87
N PHE A 53 -4.74 11.89 11.33
CA PHE A 53 -5.35 10.73 11.97
C PHE A 53 -4.80 10.51 13.39
N PHE A 54 -3.50 10.72 13.59
CA PHE A 54 -2.89 10.54 14.91
C PHE A 54 -3.31 11.63 15.89
N ASP A 55 -3.57 12.84 15.39
CA ASP A 55 -4.03 13.96 16.20
C ASP A 55 -5.50 13.76 16.63
N ASP A 56 -6.36 13.38 15.69
CA ASP A 56 -7.79 13.13 15.92
C ASP A 56 -8.04 11.98 16.90
N VAL A 57 -7.29 10.87 16.77
CA VAL A 57 -7.41 9.70 17.65
C VAL A 57 -6.59 9.87 18.96
N GLY A 58 -5.69 10.86 19.02
CA GLY A 58 -4.80 11.06 20.16
C GLY A 58 -3.68 10.02 20.28
N VAL A 59 -3.22 9.48 19.15
CA VAL A 59 -2.11 8.52 19.09
C VAL A 59 -0.78 9.27 19.19
N ALA A 60 -0.29 9.47 20.40
CA ALA A 60 1.05 10.06 20.63
C ALA A 60 2.20 9.03 20.54
N CYS A 61 1.91 7.75 20.79
CA CYS A 61 2.93 6.70 20.89
C CYS A 61 3.53 6.35 19.51
N PRO A 62 4.87 6.41 19.35
CA PRO A 62 5.52 6.12 18.07
C PRO A 62 5.35 4.66 17.62
N GLU A 63 5.35 3.69 18.55
CA GLU A 63 5.00 2.29 18.23
C GLU A 63 3.63 2.19 17.55
N HIS A 64 2.61 2.81 18.14
CA HIS A 64 1.25 2.76 17.60
C HIS A 64 1.17 3.40 16.21
N LYS A 65 1.83 4.55 16.01
CA LYS A 65 1.91 5.22 14.71
C LYS A 65 2.49 4.31 13.63
N GLN A 66 3.55 3.57 13.96
CA GLN A 66 4.18 2.62 13.02
C GLN A 66 3.26 1.45 12.67
N ILE A 67 2.54 0.91 13.66
CA ILE A 67 1.58 -0.18 13.43
C ILE A 67 0.49 0.26 12.44
N PHE A 68 -0.09 1.44 12.66
CA PHE A 68 -1.09 1.99 11.74
C PHE A 68 -0.51 2.24 10.35
N ARG A 69 0.66 2.89 10.24
CA ARG A 69 1.31 3.11 8.93
C ARG A 69 1.51 1.80 8.18
N ARG A 70 2.07 0.78 8.84
CA ARG A 70 2.33 -0.52 8.22
C ARG A 70 1.08 -1.19 7.68
N TRP A 71 -0.04 -1.09 8.39
CA TRP A 71 -1.31 -1.65 7.91
C TRP A 71 -1.88 -0.87 6.73
N PHE A 72 -1.75 0.47 6.74
CA PHE A 72 -2.15 1.31 5.61
C PHE A 72 -1.25 1.11 4.39
N GLU A 73 0.02 0.78 4.59
CA GLU A 73 0.96 0.43 3.52
C GLU A 73 0.69 -0.98 2.96
N ASP A 74 0.01 -1.85 3.71
CA ASP A 74 -0.31 -3.21 3.28
C ASP A 74 -1.68 -3.26 2.58
N PRO A 75 -1.73 -3.42 1.24
CA PRO A 75 -2.98 -3.51 0.50
C PRO A 75 -3.79 -4.77 0.85
N HIS A 76 -3.13 -5.85 1.30
CA HIS A 76 -3.81 -7.09 1.68
C HIS A 76 -4.48 -6.96 3.05
N ALA A 77 -3.87 -6.24 3.98
CA ALA A 77 -4.42 -6.01 5.31
C ALA A 77 -5.57 -4.99 5.30
N SER A 78 -5.50 -4.00 4.41
CA SER A 78 -6.53 -2.96 4.25
C SER A 78 -7.79 -3.42 3.51
N GLY A 79 -7.85 -4.67 3.04
CA GLY A 79 -8.95 -5.15 2.18
C GLY A 79 -9.01 -4.43 0.82
N ARG A 80 -8.00 -3.61 0.50
CA ARG A 80 -7.74 -3.09 -0.84
C ARG A 80 -7.07 -4.20 -1.63
N THR A 81 -7.77 -5.30 -1.85
CA THR A 81 -7.33 -6.27 -2.85
C THR A 81 -7.20 -5.48 -4.14
N ALA A 82 -5.97 -5.36 -4.61
CA ALA A 82 -5.63 -4.79 -5.90
C ALA A 82 -6.55 -5.43 -6.94
N SER A 83 -7.62 -4.73 -7.30
CA SER A 83 -8.48 -5.16 -8.39
C SER A 83 -7.73 -4.79 -9.67
N GLU A 84 -6.82 -5.69 -10.04
CA GLU A 84 -6.56 -6.07 -11.43
C GLU A 84 -5.96 -5.00 -12.37
N ASP A 85 -4.76 -4.46 -12.09
CA ASP A 85 -3.79 -4.03 -13.13
C ASP A 85 -2.40 -3.71 -12.52
N ALA A 86 -1.71 -4.73 -11.99
CA ALA A 86 -0.28 -4.62 -11.71
C ALA A 86 0.41 -5.84 -12.32
N ALA A 87 0.57 -5.79 -13.63
CA ALA A 87 1.39 -6.69 -14.42
C ALA A 87 2.82 -6.78 -13.82
N PRO A 88 3.52 -7.93 -13.94
CA PRO A 88 4.85 -8.12 -13.38
C PRO A 88 5.88 -7.34 -14.20
N GLY A 89 6.02 -6.05 -13.91
CA GLY A 89 7.00 -5.14 -14.49
C GLY A 89 8.33 -5.13 -13.73
N GLY A 90 8.96 -6.30 -13.61
CA GLY A 90 10.42 -6.51 -13.50
C GLY A 90 11.20 -6.00 -12.27
N PRO A 91 12.16 -6.78 -11.75
CA PRO A 91 13.40 -6.21 -11.28
C PRO A 91 14.34 -6.01 -12.48
N ALA A 92 14.70 -4.75 -12.73
CA ALA A 92 15.89 -4.41 -13.46
C ALA A 92 17.10 -5.04 -12.76
N ALA A 93 17.69 -6.07 -13.35
CA ALA A 93 19.05 -6.51 -13.06
C ALA A 93 19.73 -6.88 -14.38
N ALA A 94 20.53 -5.95 -14.88
CA ALA A 94 21.43 -6.14 -15.99
C ALA A 94 22.49 -7.20 -15.65
N ALA A 95 22.75 -8.13 -16.56
CA ALA A 95 24.11 -8.58 -16.90
C ALA A 95 24.11 -9.50 -18.13
N SER A 96 24.81 -9.03 -19.17
CA SER A 96 25.66 -9.81 -20.08
C SER A 96 25.03 -10.93 -20.91
N GLN A 97 24.84 -10.65 -22.20
CA GLN A 97 25.26 -11.59 -23.24
C GLN A 97 25.83 -10.78 -24.41
N LEU A 98 27.16 -10.81 -24.48
CA LEU A 98 27.95 -10.39 -25.62
C LEU A 98 28.14 -11.60 -26.56
N ALA A 99 28.12 -11.29 -27.86
CA ALA A 99 28.80 -11.96 -28.97
C ALA A 99 28.04 -13.02 -29.80
N GLU A 100 27.84 -12.60 -31.07
CA GLU A 100 28.26 -13.30 -32.29
C GLU A 100 27.19 -14.01 -33.13
N GLY A 101 27.07 -13.59 -34.40
CA GLY A 101 26.25 -14.24 -35.41
C GLY A 101 25.99 -13.34 -36.62
N ALA A 102 26.81 -13.50 -37.66
CA ALA A 102 26.86 -12.71 -38.88
C ALA A 102 25.62 -12.82 -39.80
N ALA A 103 25.27 -11.74 -40.50
CA ALA A 103 25.18 -11.65 -41.98
C ALA A 103 24.50 -10.32 -42.42
N PRO A 104 25.05 -9.58 -43.39
CA PRO A 104 24.39 -8.40 -43.96
C PRO A 104 23.34 -8.82 -45.00
N GLU A 105 22.05 -8.60 -44.72
CA GLU A 105 20.99 -8.73 -45.73
C GLU A 105 20.97 -7.49 -46.63
N ALA A 106 20.96 -7.74 -47.94
CA ALA A 106 21.17 -6.81 -49.04
C ALA A 106 20.07 -5.73 -49.21
N PRO A 107 20.35 -4.61 -49.91
CA PRO A 107 19.38 -3.52 -50.09
C PRO A 107 18.21 -3.91 -51.02
N PRO A 108 17.04 -3.24 -50.87
CA PRO A 108 15.88 -3.50 -51.72
C PRO A 108 16.14 -3.04 -53.16
N ARG A 109 15.78 -3.89 -54.13
CA ARG A 109 15.81 -3.55 -55.56
C ARG A 109 14.76 -2.46 -55.87
N PRO A 110 15.04 -1.53 -56.79
CA PRO A 110 14.03 -0.61 -57.30
C PRO A 110 13.02 -1.36 -58.19
N ALA A 111 11.73 -1.08 -58.00
CA ALA A 111 10.70 -1.45 -58.96
C ALA A 111 10.72 -0.47 -60.14
N GLN A 112 10.55 -1.04 -61.34
CA GLN A 112 10.50 -0.38 -62.65
C GLN A 112 9.37 0.64 -62.76
#